data_AF-A0A7W9KME0-F1
#
_entry.id   AF-A0A7W9KME0-F1
#
_cell.length_a   1.000
_cell.length_b   1.000
_cell.length_c   1.000
_cell.angle_alpha   90.00
_cell.angle_beta   90.00
_cell.angle_gamma   90.00
#
_symmetry.space_group_name_H-M   'P 1'
#
loop_
_entity.id
_entity.type
_entity.pdbx_description
1 polymer ?
#
loop_
_entity_poly.entity_id
_entity_poly.type
_entity_poly.pdbx_seq_one_letter_code
_entity_poly.pdbx_strand_id
1 'polypeptide(L)' 'MAGNGKFGPLDPFCFLAVVPLVIVAVVLVISDLAVFSIVPILLAGLIMLGDSWANRRPS' A
#
# COMPACT_ATOMS: atom_id res chain seq x y z
N MET A 1 13.92 -23.21 -14.36
CA MET A 1 12.84 -22.35 -14.87
C MET A 1 12.55 -21.33 -13.78
N ALA A 2 12.95 -20.08 -13.98
CA ALA A 2 13.07 -19.07 -12.91
C ALA A 2 11.70 -18.48 -12.53
N GLY A 3 11.32 -18.63 -11.26
CA GLY A 3 10.10 -18.05 -10.70
C GLY A 3 10.35 -17.37 -9.36
N ASN A 4 11.37 -16.50 -9.28
CA ASN A 4 11.73 -15.74 -8.07
C ASN A 4 10.78 -14.54 -7.83
N GLY A 5 9.49 -14.79 -7.64
CA GLY A 5 8.54 -13.75 -7.24
C GLY A 5 8.70 -13.45 -5.75
N LYS A 6 9.49 -12.42 -5.38
CA LYS A 6 9.57 -11.95 -3.98
C LYS A 6 8.23 -11.44 -3.43
N PHE A 7 7.28 -11.17 -4.32
CA PHE A 7 5.99 -10.54 -4.09
C PHE A 7 4.89 -11.36 -4.77
N GLY A 8 3.83 -11.66 -4.03
CA GLY A 8 2.62 -12.33 -4.50
C GLY A 8 1.53 -11.35 -4.95
N PRO A 9 0.39 -11.85 -5.45
CA PRO A 9 -0.77 -11.02 -5.79
C PRO A 9 -1.26 -10.23 -4.58
N LEU A 10 -1.73 -9.00 -4.79
CA LEU A 10 -2.40 -8.22 -3.73
C LEU A 10 -3.79 -8.80 -3.47
N ASP A 11 -4.17 -8.88 -2.20
CA ASP A 11 -5.52 -9.26 -1.79
C ASP A 11 -6.50 -8.10 -2.04
N PRO A 12 -7.69 -8.35 -2.64
CA PRO A 12 -8.73 -7.32 -2.80
C PRO A 12 -9.13 -6.59 -1.50
N PHE A 13 -9.03 -7.26 -0.35
CA PHE A 13 -9.32 -6.67 0.97
C PHE A 13 -8.22 -5.72 1.45
N CYS A 14 -7.00 -5.79 0.92
CA CYS A 14 -5.94 -4.82 1.19
C CYS A 14 -6.38 -3.39 0.87
N PHE A 15 -7.26 -3.22 -0.14
CA PHE A 15 -7.80 -1.91 -0.50
C PHE A 15 -8.69 -1.29 0.58
N LEU A 16 -9.27 -2.07 1.50
CA LEU A 16 -10.04 -1.52 2.61
C LEU A 16 -9.19 -0.69 3.57
N ALA A 17 -7.90 -1.02 3.70
CA ALA A 17 -6.95 -0.24 4.51
C ALA A 17 -6.26 0.85 3.67
N VAL A 18 -5.93 0.56 2.42
CA VAL A 18 -5.18 1.48 1.54
C VAL A 18 -6.04 2.65 1.07
N VAL A 19 -7.29 2.42 0.67
CA VAL A 19 -8.16 3.46 0.11
C VAL A 19 -8.42 4.60 1.10
N PRO A 20 -8.77 4.36 2.38
CA PRO A 20 -8.90 5.43 3.36
C PRO A 20 -7.62 6.25 3.55
N LEU A 21 -6.45 5.59 3.56
CA LEU A 21 -5.16 6.29 3.67
C LEU A 21 -4.89 7.19 2.47
N VAL A 22 -5.20 6.73 1.26
CA VAL A 22 -5.09 7.54 0.04
C VAL A 22 -6.06 8.72 0.07
N ILE A 23 -7.30 8.51 0.52
CA ILE A 23 -8.28 9.61 0.67
C ILE A 23 -7.75 10.66 1.65
N VAL A 24 -7.24 10.25 2.82
CA VAL A 24 -6.65 11.18 3.80
C VAL A 24 -5.45 11.92 3.20
N ALA A 25 -4.58 11.24 2.44
CA ALA A 25 -3.46 11.88 1.77
C ALA A 25 -3.91 12.96 0.78
N VAL A 26 -4.95 12.68 -0.03
CA VAL A 26 -5.53 13.65 -0.97
C VAL A 26 -6.11 14.84 -0.23
N VAL A 27 -6.87 14.61 0.86
CA VAL A 27 -7.43 15.68 1.70
C VAL A 27 -6.33 16.58 2.28
N LEU A 28 -5.22 16.00 2.72
CA LEU A 28 -4.08 16.78 3.23
C LEU A 28 -3.43 17.65 2.15
N VAL A 29 -3.31 17.14 0.92
CA VAL A 29 -2.75 17.91 -0.20
C VAL A 29 -3.64 19.08 -0.61
N ILE A 30 -4.96 18.86 -0.74
CA ILE A 30 -5.89 19.95 -1.10
C ILE A 30 -6.02 21.02 0.01
N SER A 31 -5.65 20.66 1.24
CA SER A 31 -5.68 21.56 2.40
C SER A 31 -4.39 22.36 2.58
N ASP A 32 -3.41 22.23 1.68
CA ASP A 32 -2.07 22.83 1.77
C ASP A 32 -1.16 22.22 2.88
N LEU A 33 -1.51 21.02 3.36
CA LEU A 33 -0.71 20.21 4.30
C LEU A 33 0.07 19.09 3.58
N ALA A 34 0.63 19.38 2.41
CA ALA A 34 1.27 18.37 1.55
C ALA A 34 2.41 17.61 2.24
N VAL A 35 3.16 18.25 3.15
CA VAL A 35 4.24 17.56 3.91
C VAL A 35 3.66 16.43 4.78
N PHE A 36 2.47 16.61 5.33
CA PHE A 36 1.82 15.61 6.17
C PHE A 36 1.22 14.44 5.38
N SER A 37 0.97 14.61 4.07
CA SER A 37 0.45 13.53 3.22
C SER A 37 1.46 12.41 2.97
N ILE A 38 2.75 12.67 3.23
CA ILE A 38 3.82 11.67 3.12
C ILE A 38 3.54 10.47 4.04
N VAL A 39 3.08 10.71 5.26
CA VAL A 39 2.83 9.66 6.26
C VAL A 39 1.77 8.65 5.79
N PRO A 40 0.54 9.05 5.42
CA PRO A 40 -0.45 8.10 4.94
C PRO A 40 -0.06 7.43 3.62
N ILE A 41 0.68 8.10 2.73
CA ILE A 41 1.19 7.49 1.49
C ILE A 41 2.21 6.38 1.80
N LEU A 42 3.15 6.64 2.71
CA LEU A 42 4.14 5.64 3.12
C LEU A 42 3.47 4.43 3.79
N LEU A 43 2.47 4.68 4.65
CA LEU A 43 1.70 3.60 5.29
C LEU A 43 0.92 2.77 4.25
N ALA A 44 0.26 3.42 3.29
CA ALA A 44 -0.44 2.74 2.21
C ALA A 44 0.50 1.85 1.39
N GLY A 45 1.68 2.38 1.03
CA GLY A 45 2.71 1.60 0.34
C GLY A 45 3.21 0.42 1.18
N LEU A 46 3.48 0.63 2.46
CA LEU A 46 3.95 -0.43 3.36
C LEU A 46 2.92 -1.55 3.53
N ILE A 47 1.64 -1.21 3.63
CA ILE A 47 0.54 -2.18 3.69
C ILE A 47 0.49 -3.02 2.41
N MET A 48 0.55 -2.39 1.24
CA MET A 48 0.57 -3.12 -0.04
C MET A 48 1.80 -4.03 -0.17
N LEU A 49 2.99 -3.54 0.20
CA LEU A 49 4.20 -4.36 0.19
C LEU A 49 4.09 -5.54 1.15
N GLY A 50 3.56 -5.30 2.35
CA GLY A 50 3.37 -6.33 3.38
C GLY A 50 2.38 -7.40 2.96
N ASP A 51 1.23 -6.98 2.42
CA ASP A 51 0.19 -7.87 1.90
C ASP A 51 0.70 -8.73 0.74
N SER A 52 1.35 -8.09 -0.23
CA SER A 52 1.95 -8.79 -1.36
C SER A 52 3.07 -9.75 -0.92
N TRP A 53 3.90 -9.36 0.07
CA TRP A 53 4.91 -10.25 0.63
C TRP A 53 4.30 -11.42 1.39
N ALA A 54 3.22 -11.21 2.15
CA ALA A 54 2.52 -12.26 2.88
C ALA A 54 1.87 -13.27 1.93
N ASN A 55 1.33 -12.81 0.80
CA ASN A 55 0.69 -13.66 -0.21
C ASN A 55 1.69 -14.32 -1.18
N ARG A 56 3.00 -14.27 -0.89
CA ARG A 56 4.02 -14.99 -1.68
C ARG A 56 3.78 -16.50 -1.54
N ARG A 57 3.65 -17.19 -2.67
CA ARG A 57 3.55 -18.67 -2.66
C ARG A 57 4.95 -19.25 -2.47
N PRO A 58 5.16 -20.16 -1.51
CA PRO A 58 6.40 -20.92 -1.45
C PRO A 58 6.47 -21.80 -2.71
N SER A 59 7.53 -21.59 -3.50
CA SER A 59 7.89 -22.42 -4.65
C SER A 59 8.35 -23.80 -4.21
#